data_AF-A0A4R1NJL6-F1
#
_entry.id   AF-A0A4R1NJL6-F1
#
_cell.length_a   1.000
_cell.length_b   1.000
_cell.length_c   1.000
_cell.angle_alpha   90.00
_cell.angle_beta   90.00
_cell.angle_gamma   90.00
#
_symmetry.space_group_name_H-M   'P 1'
#
loop_
_entity.id
_entity.type
_entity.pdbx_description
1 polymer ?
#
loop_
_entity_poly.entity_id
_entity_poly.type
_entity_poly.pdbx_seq_one_letter_code
_entity_poly.pdbx_strand_id
1 'polypeptide(L)'
;MALSINNPMPQPAVYSNPAQSETKPHTVPTAAHDLAENLESEEAPVGQLLKFLQSSDEMSALASQFANRRLFDKKGESLSDGFERVLEEDAIPKAKSLLKVASVKEESLVNLLLYARSMFPDDSDLIMVLRELLRHKLSETLKKRLKALLDEVVAQANPRESKAGINCALKARLFSQKYLGLKPSLLRSSYRRYLQNEQHAIEDYKDWIACYGYQYRGVVLDFIKAALLTDIDSQDPSCSKLEFGDLIGKLSQVKLIRSGDELFIKKLMNNNTMAALNKSEPEWLMLFFSLLEYPEEIGNHLHILLGDRFMLTYHRERSAILQLLFQACKSLPHGLFHSAESAFRLLRDLQSFASIAYKHELIEDRIK
;
A
#
# COMPACT_ATOMS: atom_id res chain seq x y z
N MET A 1 65.04 -23.90 15.91
CA MET A 1 64.49 -23.29 17.13
C MET A 1 63.00 -23.64 17.19
N ALA A 2 62.58 -24.29 18.28
CA ALA A 2 61.19 -24.69 18.58
C ALA A 2 60.27 -23.45 18.72
N LEU A 3 58.95 -23.48 18.53
CA LEU A 3 57.86 -24.22 19.21
C LEU A 3 56.62 -24.19 18.25
N SER A 4 55.89 -25.27 17.88
CA SER A 4 54.83 -26.03 18.60
C SER A 4 53.77 -25.11 19.28
N ILE A 5 52.44 -25.28 19.20
CA ILE A 5 51.61 -26.48 19.45
C ILE A 5 50.20 -26.34 18.82
N ASN A 6 49.70 -27.46 18.26
CA ASN A 6 48.34 -27.74 17.77
C ASN A 6 47.32 -27.96 18.91
N ASN A 7 46.04 -27.67 18.67
CA ASN A 7 44.93 -28.13 19.53
C ASN A 7 43.83 -28.82 18.69
N PRO A 8 43.39 -30.04 19.03
CA PRO A 8 42.30 -30.74 18.33
C PRO A 8 40.96 -30.75 19.12
N MET A 9 39.88 -31.00 18.37
CA MET A 9 38.50 -31.26 18.82
C MET A 9 38.35 -32.49 19.72
N PRO A 10 37.20 -32.61 20.44
CA PRO A 10 36.41 -33.83 20.34
C PRO A 10 34.87 -33.64 20.35
N GLN A 11 34.13 -34.62 19.80
CA GLN A 11 32.66 -34.82 19.86
C GLN A 11 32.26 -35.79 21.03
N PRO A 12 31.03 -36.40 21.08
CA PRO A 12 29.91 -36.05 21.97
C PRO A 12 29.50 -37.19 22.95
N ALA A 13 28.49 -36.99 23.80
CA ALA A 13 27.87 -38.06 24.61
C ALA A 13 26.39 -37.79 24.95
N VAL A 14 25.70 -38.84 25.40
CA VAL A 14 24.28 -39.18 25.19
C VAL A 14 23.64 -39.57 26.55
N TYR A 15 22.35 -39.18 26.74
CA TYR A 15 21.31 -39.69 27.66
C TYR A 15 21.48 -39.46 29.19
N SER A 16 20.44 -39.05 29.93
CA SER A 16 19.37 -39.93 30.46
C SER A 16 18.21 -39.14 31.09
N ASN A 17 17.00 -39.71 31.05
CA ASN A 17 15.76 -39.23 31.70
C ASN A 17 15.39 -40.19 32.86
N PRO A 18 14.61 -39.79 33.88
CA PRO A 18 13.29 -40.41 34.02
C PRO A 18 12.18 -39.50 34.60
N ALA A 19 10.97 -40.02 34.46
CA ALA A 19 9.64 -39.42 34.54
C ALA A 19 9.04 -39.19 35.95
N GLN A 20 7.96 -38.38 35.99
CA GLN A 20 6.71 -38.52 36.78
C GLN A 20 5.68 -37.47 36.23
N SER A 21 4.61 -37.86 35.51
CA SER A 21 3.20 -38.04 35.97
C SER A 21 2.61 -36.82 36.72
N GLU A 22 1.41 -36.28 36.54
CA GLU A 22 0.18 -36.63 35.82
C GLU A 22 -0.83 -35.44 35.92
N THR A 23 -1.57 -35.18 34.83
CA THR A 23 -2.98 -34.70 34.69
C THR A 23 -3.70 -33.71 35.65
N LYS A 24 -4.07 -32.53 35.09
CA LYS A 24 -5.39 -31.79 35.02
C LYS A 24 -6.14 -31.39 36.33
N PRO A 25 -7.11 -30.43 36.35
CA PRO A 25 -7.81 -29.70 35.25
C PRO A 25 -7.99 -28.16 35.42
N HIS A 26 -8.65 -27.56 34.42
CA HIS A 26 -9.13 -26.17 34.29
C HIS A 26 -9.90 -25.59 35.50
N THR A 27 -9.65 -24.31 35.79
CA THR A 27 -10.68 -23.32 36.20
C THR A 27 -10.27 -21.90 35.75
N VAL A 28 -11.21 -21.22 35.09
CA VAL A 28 -11.14 -19.82 34.63
C VAL A 28 -11.33 -18.88 35.83
N PRO A 29 -10.51 -17.84 36.04
CA PRO A 29 -10.83 -16.79 37.01
C PRO A 29 -11.62 -15.66 36.33
N THR A 30 -12.87 -15.58 36.73
CA THR A 30 -13.80 -14.47 36.60
C THR A 30 -13.21 -13.20 37.25
N ALA A 31 -12.79 -12.23 36.44
CA ALA A 31 -12.46 -10.88 36.91
C ALA A 31 -13.61 -9.94 36.54
N ALA A 32 -14.70 -10.05 37.29
CA ALA A 32 -15.84 -9.13 37.28
C ALA A 32 -16.15 -8.78 38.74
N HIS A 33 -15.26 -8.02 39.35
CA HIS A 33 -15.48 -7.17 40.51
C HIS A 33 -14.18 -6.39 40.73
N ASP A 34 -14.29 -5.15 41.21
CA ASP A 34 -13.21 -4.17 41.42
C ASP A 34 -12.96 -3.23 40.23
N LEU A 35 -13.98 -2.43 39.90
CA LEU A 35 -13.82 -1.06 39.38
C LEU A 35 -15.10 -0.29 39.74
N ALA A 36 -15.35 -0.14 41.04
CA ALA A 36 -16.40 0.73 41.56
C ALA A 36 -15.84 1.47 42.77
N GLU A 37 -15.03 2.49 42.52
CA GLU A 37 -14.98 3.66 43.37
C GLU A 37 -14.30 4.84 42.65
N ASN A 38 -14.94 5.99 42.80
CA ASN A 38 -14.61 7.31 42.27
C ASN A 38 -14.86 7.53 40.78
N LEU A 39 -15.99 8.16 40.47
CA LEU A 39 -16.08 9.40 39.69
C LEU A 39 -17.51 9.96 39.83
N GLU A 40 -17.67 10.94 40.73
CA GLU A 40 -18.74 11.91 40.60
C GLU A 40 -18.42 12.80 39.39
N SER A 41 -19.25 12.75 38.36
CA SER A 41 -19.50 13.86 37.44
C SER A 41 -20.75 13.55 36.62
N GLU A 42 -21.75 14.43 36.71
CA GLU A 42 -23.01 14.37 36.00
C GLU A 42 -22.81 14.49 34.48
N GLU A 43 -22.90 13.37 33.75
CA GLU A 43 -23.32 13.35 32.34
C GLU A 43 -24.22 12.14 32.08
N ALA A 44 -25.28 12.36 31.31
CA ALA A 44 -26.52 11.58 31.29
C ALA A 44 -26.37 10.06 31.01
N PRO A 45 -27.19 9.21 31.67
CA PRO A 45 -27.18 7.74 31.54
C PRO A 45 -27.49 7.21 30.12
N VAL A 46 -28.01 8.06 29.24
CA VAL A 46 -28.30 7.73 27.83
C VAL A 46 -27.02 7.56 27.01
N GLY A 47 -25.94 8.30 27.32
CA GLY A 47 -24.68 8.23 26.59
C GLY A 47 -23.91 6.93 26.81
N GLN A 48 -24.00 6.36 28.01
CA GLN A 48 -23.39 5.05 28.32
C GLN A 48 -24.20 3.89 27.73
N LEU A 49 -25.53 4.00 27.72
CA LEU A 49 -26.41 3.02 27.06
C LEU A 49 -26.22 3.01 25.53
N LEU A 50 -26.06 4.18 24.91
CA LEU A 50 -25.76 4.29 23.48
C LEU A 50 -24.39 3.70 23.12
N LYS A 51 -23.36 3.92 23.95
CA LYS A 51 -22.04 3.28 23.76
C LYS A 51 -22.11 1.75 23.94
N PHE A 52 -22.97 1.25 24.81
CA PHE A 52 -23.18 -0.19 25.00
C PHE A 52 -23.96 -0.83 23.84
N LEU A 53 -24.95 -0.13 23.30
CA LEU A 53 -25.68 -0.57 22.10
C LEU A 53 -24.78 -0.52 20.86
N GLN A 54 -23.97 0.53 20.69
CA GLN A 54 -22.99 0.63 19.61
C GLN A 54 -21.91 -0.44 19.72
N SER A 55 -21.39 -0.72 20.93
CA SER A 55 -20.42 -1.80 21.12
C SER A 55 -21.03 -3.18 20.91
N SER A 56 -22.32 -3.37 21.22
CA SER A 56 -23.07 -4.60 20.93
C SER A 56 -23.32 -4.81 19.43
N ASP A 57 -23.62 -3.75 18.69
CA ASP A 57 -23.76 -3.78 17.23
C ASP A 57 -22.41 -4.00 16.55
N GLU A 58 -21.33 -3.38 17.03
CA GLU A 58 -19.97 -3.62 16.54
C GLU A 58 -19.48 -5.04 16.86
N MET A 59 -19.76 -5.56 18.05
CA MET A 59 -19.49 -6.97 18.39
C MET A 59 -20.38 -7.95 17.60
N SER A 60 -21.61 -7.58 17.28
CA SER A 60 -22.49 -8.38 16.40
C SER A 60 -22.02 -8.35 14.96
N ALA A 61 -21.49 -7.22 14.47
CA ALA A 61 -20.87 -7.09 13.16
C ALA A 61 -19.56 -7.89 13.07
N LEU A 62 -18.75 -7.89 14.13
CA LEU A 62 -17.55 -8.72 14.22
C LEU A 62 -17.91 -10.21 14.34
N ALA A 63 -18.85 -10.57 15.21
CA ALA A 63 -19.31 -11.94 15.39
C ALA A 63 -19.97 -12.50 14.12
N SER A 64 -20.70 -11.68 13.36
CA SER A 64 -21.24 -12.06 12.05
C SER A 64 -20.14 -12.17 10.99
N GLN A 65 -19.07 -11.36 11.03
CA GLN A 65 -17.89 -11.59 10.18
C GLN A 65 -17.17 -12.91 10.54
N PHE A 66 -17.05 -13.26 11.83
CA PHE A 66 -16.47 -14.54 12.26
C PHE A 66 -17.39 -15.75 12.01
N ALA A 67 -18.71 -15.57 12.15
CA ALA A 67 -19.71 -16.58 11.83
C ALA A 67 -19.80 -16.81 10.33
N ASN A 68 -19.72 -15.75 9.52
CA ASN A 68 -19.58 -15.85 8.06
C ASN A 68 -18.28 -16.57 7.70
N ARG A 69 -17.15 -16.26 8.36
CA ARG A 69 -15.88 -16.97 8.14
C ARG A 69 -15.96 -18.47 8.49
N ARG A 70 -16.72 -18.86 9.52
CA ARG A 70 -16.98 -20.28 9.88
C ARG A 70 -18.04 -20.96 9.00
N LEU A 71 -18.98 -20.22 8.43
CA LEU A 71 -19.95 -20.71 7.45
C LEU A 71 -19.33 -20.88 6.05
N PHE A 72 -18.29 -20.12 5.73
CA PHE A 72 -17.46 -20.25 4.53
C PHE A 72 -16.69 -21.59 4.50
N ASP A 73 -16.24 -22.11 5.64
CA ASP A 73 -15.55 -23.41 5.72
C ASP A 73 -16.47 -24.63 5.54
N LYS A 74 -17.79 -24.47 5.51
CA LYS A 74 -18.76 -25.60 5.55
C LYS A 74 -19.72 -25.73 4.37
N LYS A 75 -19.62 -24.91 3.32
CA LYS A 75 -20.41 -25.10 2.09
C LYS A 75 -19.49 -25.41 0.91
N GLY A 76 -19.55 -26.67 0.48
CA GLY A 76 -18.64 -27.26 -0.50
C GLY A 76 -18.72 -26.69 -1.91
N GLU A 77 -17.64 -26.97 -2.64
CA GLU A 77 -17.53 -27.11 -4.12
C GLU A 77 -18.40 -26.16 -4.96
N SER A 78 -18.31 -24.86 -4.71
CA SER A 78 -18.67 -23.89 -5.74
C SER A 78 -17.42 -23.53 -6.53
N LEU A 79 -17.45 -23.71 -7.86
CA LEU A 79 -16.47 -23.16 -8.80
C LEU A 79 -16.24 -21.65 -8.62
N SER A 80 -17.08 -20.95 -7.86
CA SER A 80 -16.90 -19.53 -7.52
C SER A 80 -15.73 -19.27 -6.58
N ASP A 81 -15.42 -20.17 -5.65
CA ASP A 81 -14.47 -19.92 -4.55
C ASP A 81 -13.00 -20.02 -5.02
N GLY A 82 -12.75 -20.88 -6.02
CA GLY A 82 -11.42 -21.09 -6.59
C GLY A 82 -10.90 -19.98 -7.50
N PHE A 83 -11.81 -19.24 -8.16
CA PHE A 83 -11.46 -18.20 -9.14
C PHE A 83 -11.41 -16.80 -8.52
N GLU A 84 -11.44 -16.69 -7.19
CA GLU A 84 -11.39 -15.38 -6.52
C GLU A 84 -10.09 -14.61 -6.77
N ARG A 85 -9.01 -15.32 -7.12
CA ARG A 85 -7.71 -14.73 -7.47
C ARG A 85 -7.55 -14.38 -8.95
N VAL A 86 -8.52 -14.72 -9.80
CA VAL A 86 -8.44 -14.46 -11.25
C VAL A 86 -9.11 -13.13 -11.55
N LEU A 87 -8.38 -12.08 -11.95
CA LEU A 87 -8.99 -10.76 -12.16
C LEU A 87 -9.60 -10.58 -13.55
N GLU A 88 -9.35 -11.51 -14.47
CA GLU A 88 -10.03 -11.56 -15.76
C GLU A 88 -11.56 -11.64 -15.62
N GLU A 89 -12.25 -10.84 -16.43
CA GLU A 89 -13.70 -10.85 -16.52
C GLU A 89 -14.17 -12.18 -17.16
N ASP A 90 -15.34 -12.67 -16.74
CA ASP A 90 -15.92 -13.94 -17.20
C ASP A 90 -14.98 -15.15 -17.08
N ALA A 91 -14.15 -15.18 -16.03
CA ALA A 91 -13.18 -16.24 -15.79
C ALA A 91 -13.79 -17.65 -15.83
N ILE A 92 -14.97 -17.86 -15.23
CA ILE A 92 -15.62 -19.17 -15.17
C ILE A 92 -16.08 -19.65 -16.57
N PRO A 93 -16.85 -18.86 -17.36
CA PRO A 93 -17.15 -19.20 -18.75
C PRO A 93 -15.90 -19.48 -19.60
N LYS A 94 -14.88 -18.61 -19.53
CA LYS A 94 -13.62 -18.77 -20.28
C LYS A 94 -12.90 -20.07 -19.89
N ALA A 95 -12.82 -20.38 -18.60
CA ALA A 95 -12.20 -21.62 -18.11
C ALA A 95 -12.95 -22.88 -18.57
N LYS A 96 -14.29 -22.86 -18.60
CA LYS A 96 -15.09 -23.96 -19.16
C LYS A 96 -14.83 -24.15 -20.65
N SER A 97 -14.71 -23.06 -21.41
CA SER A 97 -14.38 -23.11 -22.83
C SER A 97 -12.97 -23.67 -23.06
N LEU A 98 -11.99 -23.26 -22.25
CA LEU A 98 -10.63 -23.82 -22.27
C LEU A 98 -10.64 -25.33 -22.00
N LEU A 99 -11.42 -25.79 -21.03
CA LEU A 99 -11.53 -27.22 -20.71
C LEU A 99 -12.15 -28.03 -21.86
N LYS A 100 -13.15 -27.49 -22.56
CA LYS A 100 -13.75 -28.12 -23.74
C LYS A 100 -12.72 -28.29 -24.86
N VAL A 101 -11.99 -27.24 -25.18
CA VAL A 101 -10.95 -27.24 -26.22
C VAL A 101 -9.82 -28.21 -25.85
N ALA A 102 -9.35 -28.17 -24.60
CA ALA A 102 -8.33 -29.10 -24.08
C ALA A 102 -8.74 -30.59 -24.12
N SER A 103 -10.05 -30.89 -24.14
CA SER A 103 -10.55 -32.27 -24.25
C SER A 103 -10.42 -32.86 -25.67
N VAL A 104 -10.23 -32.01 -26.69
CA VAL A 104 -10.02 -32.43 -28.08
C VAL A 104 -8.58 -32.92 -28.22
N LYS A 105 -8.42 -34.25 -28.38
CA LYS A 105 -7.10 -34.91 -28.37
C LYS A 105 -6.19 -34.50 -29.54
N GLU A 106 -6.76 -34.12 -30.67
CA GLU A 106 -6.04 -33.83 -31.92
C GLU A 106 -5.35 -32.46 -31.93
N GLU A 107 -5.72 -31.56 -31.01
CA GLU A 107 -5.14 -30.23 -31.00
C GLU A 107 -3.70 -30.28 -30.47
N SER A 108 -2.79 -29.51 -31.05
CA SER A 108 -1.41 -29.40 -30.55
C SER A 108 -1.37 -28.62 -29.23
N LEU A 109 -0.37 -28.90 -28.39
CA LEU A 109 -0.17 -28.14 -27.14
C LEU A 109 0.09 -26.64 -27.42
N VAL A 110 0.76 -26.33 -28.53
CA VAL A 110 1.04 -24.96 -28.98
C VAL A 110 -0.25 -24.21 -29.31
N ASN A 111 -1.18 -24.83 -30.04
CA ASN A 111 -2.48 -24.21 -30.36
C ASN A 111 -3.31 -24.00 -29.10
N LEU A 112 -3.29 -24.97 -28.18
CA LEU A 112 -3.97 -24.85 -26.89
C LEU A 112 -3.39 -23.69 -26.06
N LEU A 113 -2.07 -23.50 -26.07
CA LEU A 113 -1.42 -22.36 -25.39
C LEU A 113 -1.83 -21.02 -25.99
N LEU A 114 -1.83 -20.91 -27.32
CA LEU A 114 -2.28 -19.71 -28.02
C LEU A 114 -3.75 -19.38 -27.69
N TYR A 115 -4.61 -20.40 -27.68
CA TYR A 115 -6.00 -20.26 -27.28
C TYR A 115 -6.16 -19.87 -25.80
N ALA A 116 -5.36 -20.44 -24.91
CA ALA A 116 -5.39 -20.10 -23.49
C ALA A 116 -5.00 -18.63 -23.25
N ARG A 117 -3.94 -18.15 -23.92
CA ARG A 117 -3.48 -16.76 -23.81
C ARG A 117 -4.41 -15.75 -24.46
N SER A 118 -5.18 -16.13 -25.49
CA SER A 118 -6.20 -15.24 -26.05
C SER A 118 -7.37 -15.03 -25.09
N MET A 119 -7.67 -16.02 -24.23
CA MET A 119 -8.71 -15.94 -23.20
C MET A 119 -8.23 -15.30 -21.90
N PHE A 120 -6.99 -15.58 -21.50
CA PHE A 120 -6.33 -15.08 -20.29
C PHE A 120 -4.97 -14.48 -20.65
N PRO A 121 -4.93 -13.18 -21.02
CA PRO A 121 -3.70 -12.53 -21.45
C PRO A 121 -2.67 -12.36 -20.33
N ASP A 122 -3.12 -12.26 -19.07
CA ASP A 122 -2.25 -12.15 -17.90
C ASP A 122 -1.84 -13.55 -17.40
N ASP A 123 -0.53 -13.81 -17.37
CA ASP A 123 0.00 -15.12 -16.96
C ASP A 123 -0.39 -15.49 -15.52
N SER A 124 -0.52 -14.54 -14.59
CA SER A 124 -0.98 -14.85 -13.22
C SER A 124 -2.41 -15.39 -13.22
N ASP A 125 -3.29 -14.81 -14.03
CA ASP A 125 -4.67 -15.29 -14.18
C ASP A 125 -4.70 -16.68 -14.83
N LEU A 126 -3.96 -16.87 -15.92
CA LEU A 126 -3.89 -18.17 -16.61
C LEU A 126 -3.34 -19.28 -15.69
N ILE A 127 -2.26 -19.01 -14.96
CA ILE A 127 -1.69 -19.96 -13.98
C ILE A 127 -2.72 -20.31 -12.90
N MET A 128 -3.46 -19.33 -12.38
CA MET A 128 -4.50 -19.57 -11.37
C MET A 128 -5.64 -20.42 -11.93
N VAL A 129 -6.12 -20.11 -13.13
CA VAL A 129 -7.17 -20.87 -13.82
C VAL A 129 -6.73 -22.33 -14.00
N LEU A 130 -5.53 -22.57 -14.51
CA LEU A 130 -5.02 -23.93 -14.73
C LEU A 130 -4.82 -24.71 -13.42
N ARG A 131 -4.29 -24.06 -12.39
CA ARG A 131 -4.17 -24.65 -11.04
C ARG A 131 -5.53 -25.03 -10.47
N GLU A 132 -6.54 -24.19 -10.66
CA GLU A 132 -7.89 -24.47 -10.18
C GLU A 132 -8.56 -25.59 -10.97
N LEU A 133 -8.46 -25.58 -12.31
CA LEU A 133 -8.96 -26.67 -13.15
C LEU A 133 -8.36 -28.04 -12.76
N LEU A 134 -7.06 -28.07 -12.44
CA LEU A 134 -6.34 -29.30 -12.03
C LEU A 134 -6.76 -29.85 -10.66
N ARG A 135 -7.47 -29.08 -9.83
CA ARG A 135 -8.02 -29.55 -8.55
C ARG A 135 -9.28 -30.38 -8.71
N HIS A 136 -9.99 -30.22 -9.83
CA HIS A 136 -11.20 -30.97 -10.10
C HIS A 136 -10.92 -32.39 -10.62
N LYS A 137 -11.94 -33.25 -10.54
CA LYS A 137 -11.90 -34.60 -11.11
C LYS A 137 -11.88 -34.50 -12.64
N LEU A 138 -10.76 -34.88 -13.23
CA LEU A 138 -10.52 -34.90 -14.69
C LEU A 138 -10.05 -36.29 -15.12
N SER A 139 -10.21 -36.62 -16.40
CA SER A 139 -9.58 -37.82 -16.96
C SER A 139 -8.06 -37.70 -16.91
N GLU A 140 -7.34 -38.81 -16.70
CA GLU A 140 -5.88 -38.79 -16.61
C GLU A 140 -5.20 -38.18 -17.85
N THR A 141 -5.77 -38.39 -19.04
CA THR A 141 -5.28 -37.78 -20.28
C THR A 141 -5.42 -36.26 -20.26
N LEU A 142 -6.58 -35.75 -19.83
CA LEU A 142 -6.84 -34.31 -19.76
C LEU A 142 -6.01 -33.65 -18.67
N LYS A 143 -5.88 -34.31 -17.51
CA LYS A 143 -5.05 -33.84 -16.39
C LYS A 143 -3.58 -33.70 -16.80
N LYS A 144 -3.01 -34.71 -17.48
CA LYS A 144 -1.64 -34.63 -18.02
C LYS A 144 -1.46 -33.50 -19.02
N ARG A 145 -2.46 -33.29 -19.89
CA ARG A 145 -2.44 -32.23 -20.90
C ARG A 145 -2.51 -30.83 -20.28
N LEU A 146 -3.41 -30.60 -19.33
CA LEU A 146 -3.50 -29.33 -18.60
C LEU A 146 -2.28 -29.07 -17.73
N LYS A 147 -1.67 -30.13 -17.17
CA LYS A 147 -0.41 -30.00 -16.44
C LYS A 147 0.74 -29.59 -17.36
N ALA A 148 0.87 -30.22 -18.53
CA ALA A 148 1.87 -29.82 -19.53
C ALA A 148 1.67 -28.37 -19.99
N LEU A 149 0.42 -27.93 -20.16
CA LEU A 149 0.11 -26.53 -20.47
C LEU A 149 0.51 -25.58 -19.34
N LEU A 150 0.20 -25.93 -18.08
CA LEU A 150 0.60 -25.14 -16.92
C LEU A 150 2.12 -25.03 -16.81
N ASP A 151 2.83 -26.14 -16.98
CA ASP A 151 4.30 -26.18 -16.92
C ASP A 151 4.91 -25.28 -18.02
N GLU A 152 4.34 -25.30 -19.23
CA GLU A 152 4.75 -24.42 -20.34
C GLU A 152 4.50 -22.93 -20.04
N VAL A 153 3.33 -22.59 -19.49
CA VAL A 153 3.01 -21.20 -19.10
C VAL A 153 3.98 -20.71 -18.03
N VAL A 154 4.22 -21.51 -16.99
CA VAL A 154 5.15 -21.16 -15.90
C VAL A 154 6.59 -21.02 -16.41
N ALA A 155 7.01 -21.87 -17.35
CA ALA A 155 8.35 -21.81 -17.93
C ALA A 155 8.57 -20.55 -18.79
N GLN A 156 7.52 -20.05 -19.45
CA GLN A 156 7.60 -18.86 -20.30
C GLN A 156 7.33 -17.56 -19.55
N ALA A 157 6.61 -17.60 -18.43
CA ALA A 157 6.25 -16.42 -17.65
C ALA A 157 7.44 -15.85 -16.85
N ASN A 158 7.43 -14.54 -16.62
CA ASN A 158 8.37 -13.94 -15.66
C ASN A 158 8.00 -14.43 -14.23
N PRO A 159 8.90 -15.12 -13.51
CA PRO A 159 8.58 -15.68 -12.19
C PRO A 159 8.19 -14.62 -11.16
N ARG A 160 8.85 -13.46 -11.17
CA ARG A 160 8.59 -12.37 -10.23
C ARG A 160 7.22 -11.76 -10.48
N GLU A 161 6.92 -11.41 -11.73
CA GLU A 161 5.65 -10.79 -12.09
C GLU A 161 4.46 -11.73 -11.90
N SER A 162 4.61 -12.99 -12.32
CA SER A 162 3.54 -13.99 -12.21
C SER A 162 3.20 -14.28 -10.75
N LYS A 163 4.19 -14.48 -9.88
CA LYS A 163 3.98 -14.66 -8.43
C LYS A 163 3.38 -13.42 -7.78
N ALA A 164 3.95 -12.24 -8.03
CA ALA A 164 3.43 -10.97 -7.50
C ALA A 164 1.96 -10.74 -7.89
N GLY A 165 1.61 -11.01 -9.15
CA GLY A 165 0.24 -10.88 -9.63
C GLY A 165 -0.72 -11.85 -8.96
N ILE A 166 -0.30 -13.11 -8.73
CA ILE A 166 -1.08 -14.11 -7.99
C ILE A 166 -1.28 -13.66 -6.54
N ASN A 167 -0.21 -13.23 -5.89
CA ASN A 167 -0.19 -12.92 -4.45
C ASN A 167 -1.00 -11.65 -4.13
N CYS A 168 -0.98 -10.63 -5.01
CA CYS A 168 -1.73 -9.39 -4.78
C CYS A 168 -3.20 -9.44 -5.23
N ALA A 169 -3.63 -10.46 -5.99
CA ALA A 169 -4.92 -10.47 -6.69
C ALA A 169 -6.13 -10.16 -5.80
N LEU A 170 -6.25 -10.83 -4.64
CA LEU A 170 -7.37 -10.58 -3.72
C LEU A 170 -7.36 -9.15 -3.16
N LYS A 171 -6.17 -8.62 -2.84
CA LYS A 171 -6.05 -7.22 -2.39
C LYS A 171 -6.44 -6.27 -3.50
N ALA A 172 -6.01 -6.53 -4.74
CA ALA A 172 -6.36 -5.70 -5.89
C ALA A 172 -7.87 -5.67 -6.10
N ARG A 173 -8.55 -6.82 -6.01
CA ARG A 173 -10.02 -6.90 -6.11
C ARG A 173 -10.74 -6.15 -4.99
N LEU A 174 -10.31 -6.34 -3.74
CA LEU A 174 -10.93 -5.68 -2.59
C LEU A 174 -10.79 -4.16 -2.65
N PHE A 175 -9.60 -3.65 -2.98
CA PHE A 175 -9.35 -2.20 -3.03
C PHE A 175 -10.04 -1.54 -4.23
N SER A 176 -10.02 -2.19 -5.39
CA SER A 176 -10.70 -1.68 -6.59
C SER A 176 -12.21 -1.57 -6.42
N GLN A 177 -12.87 -2.60 -5.88
CA GLN A 177 -14.32 -2.58 -5.64
C GLN A 177 -14.72 -1.57 -4.56
N LYS A 178 -13.96 -1.49 -3.46
CA LYS A 178 -14.37 -0.70 -2.30
C LYS A 178 -14.11 0.80 -2.45
N TYR A 179 -13.03 1.19 -3.12
CA TYR A 179 -12.53 2.56 -3.02
C TYR A 179 -12.33 3.29 -4.36
N LEU A 180 -12.16 2.56 -5.47
CA LEU A 180 -11.72 3.17 -6.72
C LEU A 180 -12.76 3.07 -7.84
N GLY A 181 -13.59 2.01 -7.85
CA GLY A 181 -14.45 1.72 -9.00
C GLY A 181 -13.65 1.42 -10.29
N LEU A 182 -12.38 1.01 -10.15
CA LEU A 182 -11.45 0.73 -11.26
C LEU A 182 -11.30 -0.77 -11.51
N LYS A 183 -10.67 -1.14 -12.63
CA LYS A 183 -10.33 -2.55 -12.89
C LYS A 183 -9.24 -3.04 -11.93
N PRO A 184 -9.41 -4.18 -11.25
CA PRO A 184 -8.40 -4.75 -10.35
C PRO A 184 -7.04 -5.00 -11.04
N SER A 185 -7.04 -5.26 -12.34
CA SER A 185 -5.82 -5.44 -13.14
C SER A 185 -4.89 -4.23 -13.10
N LEU A 186 -5.41 -3.01 -12.99
CA LEU A 186 -4.60 -1.79 -12.92
C LEU A 186 -3.77 -1.74 -11.63
N LEU A 187 -4.39 -2.06 -10.49
CA LEU A 187 -3.69 -2.14 -9.19
C LEU A 187 -2.62 -3.24 -9.21
N ARG A 188 -2.92 -4.40 -9.79
CA ARG A 188 -1.93 -5.48 -9.96
C ARG A 188 -0.72 -5.01 -10.79
N SER A 189 -0.95 -4.28 -11.88
CA SER A 189 0.14 -3.68 -12.67
C SER A 189 0.95 -2.67 -11.87
N SER A 190 0.31 -1.81 -11.07
CA SER A 190 1.03 -0.87 -10.20
C SER A 190 1.87 -1.58 -9.14
N TYR A 191 1.38 -2.69 -8.57
CA TYR A 191 2.19 -3.48 -7.64
C TYR A 191 3.39 -4.12 -8.32
N ARG A 192 3.23 -4.71 -9.52
CA ARG A 192 4.37 -5.25 -10.29
C ARG A 192 5.40 -4.17 -10.64
N ARG A 193 4.96 -2.98 -11.08
CA ARG A 193 5.84 -1.83 -11.35
C ARG A 193 6.56 -1.37 -10.09
N TYR A 194 5.88 -1.34 -8.95
CA TYR A 194 6.50 -1.02 -7.67
C TYR A 194 7.62 -2.00 -7.30
N LEU A 195 7.49 -3.28 -7.63
CA LEU A 195 8.58 -4.24 -7.41
C LEU A 195 9.78 -3.97 -8.34
N GLN A 196 9.55 -3.52 -9.57
CA GLN A 196 10.61 -3.31 -10.58
C GLN A 196 11.38 -1.99 -10.40
N ASN A 197 10.73 -0.95 -9.88
CA ASN A 197 11.33 0.38 -9.76
C ASN A 197 12.13 0.51 -8.45
N GLU A 198 13.43 0.26 -8.49
CA GLU A 198 14.24 0.19 -7.25
C GLU A 198 14.63 1.55 -6.65
N GLN A 199 14.53 2.66 -7.39
CA GLN A 199 15.29 3.88 -7.03
C GLN A 199 14.47 5.15 -6.74
N HIS A 200 13.14 5.17 -6.86
CA HIS A 200 12.41 6.45 -6.83
C HIS A 200 11.04 6.41 -6.12
N ALA A 201 11.05 6.46 -4.78
CA ALA A 201 9.82 6.55 -3.98
C ALA A 201 8.93 7.74 -4.37
N ILE A 202 9.52 8.90 -4.70
CA ILE A 202 8.78 10.08 -5.14
C ILE A 202 8.13 9.88 -6.51
N GLU A 203 8.81 9.20 -7.44
CA GLU A 203 8.26 8.91 -8.77
C GLU A 203 7.14 7.88 -8.68
N ASP A 204 7.27 6.82 -7.87
CA ASP A 204 6.17 5.89 -7.64
C ASP A 204 4.93 6.64 -7.10
N TYR A 205 5.13 7.57 -6.17
CA TYR A 205 4.04 8.36 -5.59
C TYR A 205 3.39 9.31 -6.62
N LYS A 206 4.20 9.99 -7.45
CA LYS A 206 3.75 10.85 -8.56
C LYS A 206 3.00 10.05 -9.62
N ASP A 207 3.52 8.88 -10.00
CA ASP A 207 2.90 7.95 -10.94
C ASP A 207 1.52 7.50 -10.43
N TRP A 208 1.38 7.20 -9.13
CA TRP A 208 0.08 6.83 -8.57
C TRP A 208 -0.92 7.99 -8.61
N ILE A 209 -0.48 9.21 -8.32
CA ILE A 209 -1.33 10.40 -8.48
C ILE A 209 -1.75 10.59 -9.93
N ALA A 210 -0.84 10.40 -10.89
CA ALA A 210 -1.12 10.55 -12.31
C ALA A 210 -2.08 9.46 -12.83
N CYS A 211 -1.89 8.20 -12.43
CA CYS A 211 -2.69 7.07 -12.91
C CYS A 211 -4.09 7.01 -12.27
N TYR A 212 -4.19 7.33 -10.97
CA TYR A 212 -5.42 7.13 -10.20
C TYR A 212 -6.14 8.43 -9.86
N GLY A 213 -5.45 9.57 -9.92
CA GLY A 213 -5.94 10.85 -9.44
C GLY A 213 -5.48 11.13 -8.02
N TYR A 214 -5.23 12.42 -7.73
CA TYR A 214 -4.67 12.85 -6.46
C TYR A 214 -5.48 12.38 -5.25
N GLN A 215 -6.82 12.37 -5.34
CA GLN A 215 -7.70 11.99 -4.22
C GLN A 215 -7.48 10.55 -3.73
N TYR A 216 -6.94 9.68 -4.58
CA TYR A 216 -6.80 8.25 -4.30
C TYR A 216 -5.39 7.84 -3.86
N ARG A 217 -4.42 8.77 -3.81
CA ARG A 217 -3.01 8.47 -3.50
C ARG A 217 -2.80 7.74 -2.17
N GLY A 218 -3.60 8.04 -1.15
CA GLY A 218 -3.60 7.31 0.12
C GLY A 218 -4.12 5.87 -0.02
N VAL A 219 -5.20 5.67 -0.76
CA VAL A 219 -5.81 4.35 -1.02
C VAL A 219 -4.84 3.46 -1.81
N VAL A 220 -4.15 4.02 -2.81
CA VAL A 220 -3.16 3.27 -3.61
C VAL A 220 -1.97 2.86 -2.75
N LEU A 221 -1.46 3.76 -1.90
CA LEU A 221 -0.39 3.42 -0.95
C LEU A 221 -0.81 2.30 0.01
N ASP A 222 -2.03 2.34 0.54
CA ASP A 222 -2.56 1.29 1.40
C ASP A 222 -2.68 -0.06 0.67
N PHE A 223 -3.10 -0.03 -0.60
CA PHE A 223 -3.09 -1.22 -1.44
C PHE A 223 -1.67 -1.77 -1.61
N ILE A 224 -0.69 -0.93 -1.99
CA ILE A 224 0.70 -1.38 -2.22
C ILE A 224 1.29 -1.99 -0.95
N LYS A 225 1.06 -1.36 0.21
CA LYS A 225 1.43 -1.92 1.52
C LYS A 225 0.78 -3.28 1.75
N ALA A 226 -0.53 -3.39 1.53
CA ALA A 226 -1.25 -4.65 1.76
C ALA A 226 -0.82 -5.76 0.79
N ALA A 227 -0.57 -5.42 -0.46
CA ALA A 227 -0.06 -6.34 -1.48
C ALA A 227 1.35 -6.84 -1.12
N LEU A 228 2.26 -5.94 -0.74
CA LEU A 228 3.62 -6.27 -0.34
C LEU A 228 3.65 -7.24 0.85
N LEU A 229 2.87 -6.95 1.91
CA LEU A 229 2.80 -7.84 3.07
C LEU A 229 2.19 -9.21 2.71
N THR A 230 1.17 -9.23 1.85
CA THR A 230 0.56 -10.49 1.39
C THR A 230 1.54 -11.33 0.58
N ASP A 231 2.42 -10.69 -0.20
CA ASP A 231 3.45 -11.35 -0.99
C ASP A 231 4.57 -11.93 -0.12
N ILE A 232 5.02 -11.16 0.87
CA ILE A 232 6.01 -11.60 1.88
C ILE A 232 5.50 -12.85 2.63
N ASP A 233 4.23 -12.84 3.03
CA ASP A 233 3.61 -13.93 3.80
C ASP A 233 3.11 -15.09 2.91
N SER A 234 3.29 -15.01 1.60
CA SER A 234 2.80 -16.03 0.67
C SER A 234 3.65 -17.31 0.73
N GLN A 235 3.05 -18.43 0.30
CA GLN A 235 3.77 -19.72 0.20
C GLN A 235 4.83 -19.73 -0.90
N ASP A 236 4.68 -18.87 -1.91
CA ASP A 236 5.62 -18.72 -3.02
C ASP A 236 5.82 -17.21 -3.31
N PRO A 237 6.65 -16.53 -2.49
CA PRO A 237 6.87 -15.09 -2.61
C PRO A 237 7.50 -14.69 -3.94
N SER A 238 7.16 -13.49 -4.42
CA SER A 238 7.69 -12.97 -5.69
C SER A 238 9.18 -12.62 -5.63
N CYS A 239 9.71 -12.32 -4.45
CA CYS A 239 11.05 -11.79 -4.22
C CYS A 239 11.77 -12.54 -3.09
N SER A 240 13.08 -12.36 -3.03
CA SER A 240 13.91 -12.76 -1.90
C SER A 240 13.67 -11.87 -0.67
N LYS A 241 14.07 -12.35 0.51
CA LYS A 241 13.99 -11.59 1.76
C LYS A 241 14.76 -10.27 1.71
N LEU A 242 15.91 -10.25 1.00
CA LEU A 242 16.72 -9.05 0.85
C LEU A 242 15.99 -7.99 0.03
N GLU A 243 15.50 -8.37 -1.16
CA GLU A 243 14.72 -7.49 -2.03
C GLU A 243 13.47 -6.95 -1.31
N PHE A 244 12.77 -7.78 -0.52
CA PHE A 244 11.66 -7.29 0.29
C PHE A 244 12.09 -6.29 1.36
N GLY A 245 13.28 -6.43 1.96
CA GLY A 245 13.86 -5.44 2.87
C GLY A 245 14.02 -4.07 2.20
N ASP A 246 14.58 -4.04 0.99
CA ASP A 246 14.75 -2.82 0.20
C ASP A 246 13.40 -2.20 -0.18
N LEU A 247 12.44 -3.04 -0.59
CA LEU A 247 11.08 -2.61 -0.92
C LEU A 247 10.33 -2.07 0.31
N ILE A 248 10.55 -2.59 1.52
CA ILE A 248 9.97 -2.04 2.76
C ILE A 248 10.63 -0.69 3.09
N GLY A 249 11.94 -0.55 2.86
CA GLY A 249 12.65 0.72 2.96
C GLY A 249 12.04 1.78 2.05
N LYS A 250 11.85 1.45 0.76
CA LYS A 250 11.17 2.32 -0.21
C LYS A 250 9.73 2.64 0.21
N LEU A 251 8.96 1.66 0.68
CA LEU A 251 7.60 1.89 1.15
C LEU A 251 7.57 2.89 2.32
N SER A 252 8.57 2.82 3.20
CA SER A 252 8.70 3.74 4.33
C SER A 252 8.99 5.17 3.85
N GLN A 253 9.79 5.34 2.79
CA GLN A 253 9.99 6.64 2.15
C GLN A 253 8.70 7.17 1.52
N VAL A 254 7.94 6.34 0.80
CA VAL A 254 6.64 6.75 0.22
C VAL A 254 5.65 7.17 1.32
N LYS A 255 5.59 6.44 2.44
CA LYS A 255 4.77 6.82 3.60
C LYS A 255 5.21 8.15 4.22
N LEU A 256 6.51 8.42 4.24
CA LEU A 256 7.04 9.71 4.70
C LEU A 256 6.57 10.83 3.77
N ILE A 257 6.67 10.64 2.45
CA ILE A 257 6.17 11.57 1.42
C ILE A 257 4.68 11.84 1.63
N ARG A 258 3.86 10.79 1.80
CA ARG A 258 2.43 10.91 2.09
C ARG A 258 2.16 11.71 3.37
N SER A 259 2.92 11.47 4.44
CA SER A 259 2.73 12.22 5.69
C SER A 259 3.08 13.70 5.52
N GLY A 260 4.14 13.99 4.75
CA GLY A 260 4.54 15.34 4.39
C GLY A 260 3.50 16.05 3.52
N ASP A 261 2.95 15.36 2.52
CA ASP A 261 1.96 15.94 1.62
C ASP A 261 0.66 16.28 2.36
N GLU A 262 0.17 15.40 3.22
CA GLU A 262 -1.05 15.63 4.00
C GLU A 262 -0.88 16.84 4.92
N LEU A 263 0.28 16.93 5.59
CA LEU A 263 0.60 18.03 6.47
C LEU A 263 0.68 19.34 5.69
N PHE A 264 1.38 19.35 4.56
CA PHE A 264 1.57 20.53 3.72
C PHE A 264 0.23 21.02 3.17
N ILE A 265 -0.51 20.16 2.48
CA ILE A 265 -1.79 20.49 1.85
C ILE A 265 -2.81 20.96 2.89
N LYS A 266 -2.95 20.25 4.01
CA LYS A 266 -3.90 20.63 5.07
C LYS A 266 -3.59 22.02 5.63
N LYS A 267 -2.31 22.35 5.80
CA LYS A 267 -1.89 23.65 6.33
C LYS A 267 -2.16 24.80 5.36
N LEU A 268 -2.00 24.57 4.06
CA LEU A 268 -2.30 25.57 3.04
C LEU A 268 -3.81 25.74 2.84
N MET A 269 -4.55 24.64 2.68
CA MET A 269 -5.98 24.68 2.37
C MET A 269 -6.86 25.19 3.53
N ASN A 270 -6.43 25.01 4.79
CA ASN A 270 -7.18 25.47 5.96
C ASN A 270 -6.93 26.95 6.33
N ASN A 271 -6.15 27.68 5.54
CA ASN A 271 -5.81 29.06 5.84
C ASN A 271 -6.53 30.04 4.90
N ASN A 272 -7.31 30.97 5.46
CA ASN A 272 -8.09 31.94 4.69
C ASN A 272 -7.24 32.84 3.77
N THR A 273 -6.01 33.20 4.19
CA THR A 273 -5.08 33.97 3.36
C THR A 273 -4.62 33.17 2.14
N MET A 274 -4.39 31.87 2.31
CA MET A 274 -4.04 31.00 1.18
C MET A 274 -5.24 30.70 0.29
N ALA A 275 -6.45 30.65 0.84
CA ALA A 275 -7.67 30.48 0.06
C ALA A 275 -7.89 31.61 -0.96
N ALA A 276 -7.45 32.85 -0.64
CA ALA A 276 -7.51 33.99 -1.56
C ALA A 276 -6.68 33.80 -2.83
N LEU A 277 -5.69 32.89 -2.83
CA LEU A 277 -4.91 32.55 -4.02
C LEU A 277 -5.70 31.69 -5.02
N ASN A 278 -6.84 31.13 -4.60
CA ASN A 278 -7.73 30.28 -5.40
C ASN A 278 -6.97 29.12 -6.09
N LYS A 279 -6.06 28.50 -5.34
CA LYS A 279 -5.23 27.38 -5.81
C LYS A 279 -5.84 26.05 -5.43
N SER A 280 -5.85 25.12 -6.38
CA SER A 280 -6.34 23.77 -6.22
C SER A 280 -5.30 22.87 -5.52
N GLU A 281 -5.76 21.77 -4.92
CA GLU A 281 -4.87 20.78 -4.30
C GLU A 281 -3.81 20.21 -5.27
N PRO A 282 -4.12 19.88 -6.54
CA PRO A 282 -3.09 19.47 -7.51
C PRO A 282 -2.00 20.53 -7.73
N GLU A 283 -2.34 21.81 -7.77
CA GLU A 283 -1.35 22.89 -7.89
C GLU A 283 -0.44 22.95 -6.67
N TRP A 284 -0.98 22.75 -5.46
CA TRP A 284 -0.17 22.67 -4.24
C TRP A 284 0.67 21.41 -4.16
N LEU A 285 0.19 20.28 -4.68
CA LEU A 285 0.98 19.05 -4.80
C LEU A 285 2.14 19.24 -5.78
N MET A 286 1.93 19.95 -6.89
CA MET A 286 3.02 20.30 -7.80
C MET A 286 4.09 21.11 -7.09
N LEU A 287 3.71 22.14 -6.33
CA LEU A 287 4.66 22.88 -5.50
C LEU A 287 5.37 21.94 -4.53
N PHE A 288 4.63 21.09 -3.80
CA PHE A 288 5.21 20.16 -2.85
C PHE A 288 6.30 19.28 -3.48
N PHE A 289 6.06 18.69 -4.65
CA PHE A 289 7.08 17.89 -5.34
C PHE A 289 8.27 18.73 -5.78
N SER A 290 8.03 19.90 -6.38
CA SER A 290 9.10 20.83 -6.77
C SER A 290 10.00 21.24 -5.59
N LEU A 291 9.43 21.40 -4.38
CA LEU A 291 10.21 21.69 -3.17
C LEU A 291 11.08 20.53 -2.69
N LEU A 292 10.65 19.29 -2.92
CA LEU A 292 11.43 18.11 -2.54
C LEU A 292 12.55 17.83 -3.54
N GLU A 293 12.30 18.07 -4.83
CA GLU A 293 13.23 17.78 -5.91
C GLU A 293 14.27 18.91 -6.11
N TYR A 294 13.84 20.18 -6.08
CA TYR A 294 14.69 21.35 -6.37
C TYR A 294 14.49 22.49 -5.33
N PRO A 295 14.72 22.25 -4.03
CA PRO A 295 14.45 23.24 -2.97
C PRO A 295 15.13 24.60 -3.17
N GLU A 296 16.29 24.63 -3.84
CA GLU A 296 17.06 25.82 -4.19
C GLU A 296 16.35 26.75 -5.20
N GLU A 297 15.39 26.23 -5.96
CA GLU A 297 14.63 26.98 -6.96
C GLU A 297 13.31 27.55 -6.44
N ILE A 298 13.14 27.66 -5.12
CA ILE A 298 11.90 28.14 -4.48
C ILE A 298 11.35 29.44 -5.10
N GLY A 299 12.21 30.40 -5.45
CA GLY A 299 11.79 31.64 -6.10
C GLY A 299 11.09 31.38 -7.45
N ASN A 300 11.68 30.51 -8.28
CA ASN A 300 11.11 30.12 -9.57
C ASN A 300 9.80 29.35 -9.38
N HIS A 301 9.77 28.41 -8.43
CA HIS A 301 8.57 27.62 -8.13
C HIS A 301 7.39 28.50 -7.69
N LEU A 302 7.64 29.46 -6.80
CA LEU A 302 6.60 30.41 -6.38
C LEU A 302 6.16 31.31 -7.52
N HIS A 303 7.08 31.76 -8.37
CA HIS A 303 6.74 32.57 -9.54
C HIS A 303 5.87 31.79 -10.53
N ILE A 304 6.22 30.53 -10.85
CA ILE A 304 5.44 29.67 -11.75
C ILE A 304 4.04 29.41 -11.18
N LEU A 305 3.94 29.12 -9.88
CA LEU A 305 2.67 28.78 -9.24
C LEU A 305 1.75 29.99 -9.06
N LEU A 306 2.30 31.09 -8.53
CA LEU A 306 1.52 32.25 -8.08
C LEU A 306 1.38 33.32 -9.18
N GLY A 307 2.30 33.33 -10.15
CA GLY A 307 2.33 34.24 -11.28
C GLY A 307 2.57 35.71 -10.90
N ASP A 308 2.52 36.59 -11.89
CA ASP A 308 2.75 38.03 -11.72
C ASP A 308 1.72 38.70 -10.80
N ARG A 309 0.51 38.14 -10.73
CA ARG A 309 -0.54 38.67 -9.85
C ARG A 309 -0.11 38.69 -8.40
N PHE A 310 0.67 37.71 -7.96
CA PHE A 310 1.21 37.71 -6.61
C PHE A 310 2.17 38.88 -6.36
N MET A 311 2.99 39.24 -7.35
CA MET A 311 3.91 40.38 -7.22
C MET A 311 3.17 41.73 -7.13
N LEU A 312 1.95 41.79 -7.66
CA LEU A 312 1.08 42.96 -7.65
C LEU A 312 0.22 43.08 -6.37
N THR A 313 0.22 42.09 -5.47
CA THR A 313 -0.53 42.17 -4.21
C THR A 313 0.14 43.13 -3.21
N TYR A 314 -0.60 43.58 -2.19
CA TYR A 314 -0.04 44.43 -1.14
C TYR A 314 1.09 43.72 -0.40
N HIS A 315 2.10 44.47 0.07
CA HIS A 315 3.25 43.86 0.75
C HIS A 315 2.85 43.08 2.02
N ARG A 316 1.79 43.53 2.72
CA ARG A 316 1.16 42.81 3.83
C ARG A 316 0.65 41.43 3.46
N GLU A 317 -0.06 41.31 2.33
CA GLU A 317 -0.59 40.03 1.84
C GLU A 317 0.56 39.10 1.43
N ARG A 318 1.56 39.62 0.71
CA ARG A 318 2.76 38.87 0.33
C ARG A 318 3.51 38.34 1.55
N SER A 319 3.73 39.20 2.54
CA SER A 319 4.38 38.84 3.81
C SER A 319 3.63 37.69 4.50
N ALA A 320 2.31 37.80 4.62
CA ALA A 320 1.48 36.77 5.23
C ALA A 320 1.53 35.43 4.47
N ILE A 321 1.41 35.44 3.13
CA ILE A 321 1.51 34.23 2.29
C ILE A 321 2.88 33.56 2.44
N LEU A 322 3.96 34.33 2.36
CA LEU A 322 5.33 33.81 2.47
C LEU A 322 5.62 33.24 3.86
N GLN A 323 5.10 33.87 4.92
CA GLN A 323 5.17 33.31 6.27
C GLN A 323 4.40 31.99 6.39
N LEU A 324 3.22 31.88 5.79
CA LEU A 324 2.45 30.64 5.81
C LEU A 324 3.16 29.50 5.06
N LEU A 325 3.77 29.80 3.90
CA LEU A 325 4.62 28.85 3.17
C LEU A 325 5.84 28.45 3.99
N PHE A 326 6.54 29.41 4.61
CA PHE A 326 7.65 29.13 5.53
C PHE A 326 7.22 28.19 6.64
N GLN A 327 6.08 28.46 7.29
CA GLN A 327 5.57 27.61 8.36
C GLN A 327 5.19 26.23 7.84
N ALA A 328 4.60 26.12 6.65
CA ALA A 328 4.25 24.83 6.05
C ALA A 328 5.49 23.98 5.76
N CYS A 329 6.51 24.57 5.13
CA CYS A 329 7.80 23.92 4.88
C CYS A 329 8.52 23.57 6.18
N LYS A 330 8.48 24.44 7.20
CA LYS A 330 9.13 24.19 8.50
C LYS A 330 8.55 22.98 9.24
N SER A 331 7.29 22.65 9.00
CA SER A 331 6.64 21.49 9.59
C SER A 331 6.89 20.17 8.83
N LEU A 332 7.58 20.21 7.70
CA LEU A 332 7.93 18.99 6.96
C LEU A 332 9.06 18.22 7.65
N PRO A 333 8.97 16.88 7.73
CA PRO A 333 10.06 16.04 8.20
C PRO A 333 11.35 16.24 7.39
N HIS A 334 12.49 16.43 8.07
CA HIS A 334 13.78 16.62 7.41
C HIS A 334 14.18 15.45 6.49
N GLY A 335 13.76 14.23 6.80
CA GLY A 335 14.02 13.04 5.98
C GLY A 335 13.31 13.02 4.62
N LEU A 336 12.47 14.01 4.31
CA LEU A 336 11.89 14.18 2.98
C LEU A 336 12.85 14.79 1.97
N PHE A 337 13.82 15.55 2.44
CA PHE A 337 14.77 16.25 1.58
C PHE A 337 16.01 15.38 1.37
N HIS A 338 16.64 15.51 0.20
CA HIS A 338 17.87 14.77 -0.11
C HIS A 338 19.02 15.08 0.86
N SER A 339 19.00 16.26 1.49
CA SER A 339 19.95 16.63 2.54
C SER A 339 19.30 17.62 3.52
N ALA A 340 19.80 17.62 4.76
CA ALA A 340 19.41 18.62 5.76
C ALA A 340 19.77 20.04 5.31
N GLU A 341 20.89 20.21 4.61
CA GLU A 341 21.32 21.50 4.09
C GLU A 341 20.30 22.10 3.11
N SER A 342 19.74 21.29 2.23
CA SER A 342 18.73 21.72 1.26
C SER A 342 17.44 22.17 1.94
N ALA A 343 17.01 21.45 2.98
CA ALA A 343 15.89 21.87 3.81
C ALA A 343 16.18 23.21 4.51
N PHE A 344 17.39 23.40 5.07
CA PHE A 344 17.76 24.67 5.71
C PHE A 344 17.82 25.84 4.72
N ARG A 345 18.37 25.61 3.53
CA ARG A 345 18.41 26.63 2.46
C ARG A 345 17.01 27.07 2.06
N LEU A 346 16.10 26.12 1.80
CA LEU A 346 14.69 26.41 1.50
C LEU A 346 14.04 27.31 2.57
N LEU A 347 14.21 26.95 3.85
CA LEU A 347 13.63 27.71 4.96
C LEU A 347 14.24 29.11 5.08
N ARG A 348 15.56 29.23 4.91
CA ARG A 348 16.25 30.52 4.93
C ARG A 348 15.75 31.43 3.81
N ASP A 349 15.59 30.89 2.61
CA ASP A 349 15.19 31.66 1.44
C ASP A 349 13.74 32.14 1.56
N LEU A 350 12.82 31.28 2.02
CA LEU A 350 11.44 31.67 2.37
C LEU A 350 11.40 32.73 3.46
N GLN A 351 12.23 32.59 4.51
CA GLN A 351 12.31 33.58 5.58
C GLN A 351 12.85 34.93 5.07
N SER A 352 13.83 34.90 4.17
CA SER A 352 14.36 36.10 3.52
C SER A 352 13.29 36.82 2.71
N PHE A 353 12.55 36.10 1.86
CA PHE A 353 11.46 36.67 1.07
C PHE A 353 10.37 37.29 1.96
N ALA A 354 9.96 36.58 3.01
CA ALA A 354 8.95 37.09 3.95
C ALA A 354 9.45 38.33 4.70
N SER A 355 10.73 38.37 5.09
CA SER A 355 11.34 39.51 5.78
C SER A 355 11.43 40.75 4.88
N ILE A 356 11.73 40.56 3.59
CA ILE A 356 11.73 41.64 2.60
C ILE A 356 10.31 42.21 2.44
N ALA A 357 9.31 41.35 2.25
CA ALA A 357 7.91 41.78 2.12
C ALA A 357 7.43 42.55 3.36
N TYR A 358 7.74 42.05 4.56
CA TYR A 358 7.39 42.72 5.82
C TYR A 358 8.04 44.10 6.00
N LYS A 359 9.30 44.27 5.57
CA LYS A 359 9.96 45.59 5.62
C LYS A 359 9.24 46.62 4.74
N HIS A 360 8.76 46.21 3.57
CA HIS A 360 7.99 47.08 2.69
C HIS A 360 6.61 47.41 3.26
N GLU A 361 5.93 46.44 3.87
CA GLU A 361 4.67 46.67 4.62
C GLU A 361 4.85 47.76 5.68
N LEU A 362 5.92 47.69 6.49
CA LEU A 362 6.21 48.71 7.51
C LEU A 362 6.48 50.11 6.93
N ILE A 363 6.97 50.20 5.69
CA ILE A 363 7.17 51.49 5.00
C ILE A 363 5.83 52.03 4.53
N GLU A 364 4.98 51.20 3.93
CA GLU A 364 3.64 51.59 3.46
C GLU A 364 2.75 52.08 4.61
N ASP A 365 2.79 51.41 5.76
CA ASP A 365 2.00 51.79 6.94
C ASP A 365 2.52 53.04 7.65
N ARG A 366 3.76 53.50 7.35
CA ARG A 366 4.29 54.79 7.82
C ARG A 366 3.92 55.97 6.93
N ILE A 367 3.51 55.71 5.69
CA ILE A 367 3.17 56.72 4.69
C ILE A 367 1.67 57.03 4.68
N LYS A 368 0.84 56.11 5.20
CA LYS A 368 -0.57 56.35 5.54
C LYS A 368 -0.70 57.11 6.84
#